data_AF-A0A7R9AEI7-F1
#
_entry.id   AF-A0A7R9AEI7-F1
#
_cell.length_a   1.000
_cell.length_b   1.000
_cell.length_c   1.000
_cell.angle_alpha   90.00
_cell.angle_beta   90.00
_cell.angle_gamma   90.00
#
_symmetry.space_group_name_H-M   'P 1'
#
loop_
_entity.id
_entity.type
_entity.pdbx_description
1 polymer ?
#
loop_
_entity_poly.entity_id
_entity_poly.type
_entity_poly.pdbx_seq_one_letter_code
_entity_poly.pdbx_strand_id
1 'polypeptide(L)'
;MEFKKKWGNSWRMSGFNVTFTAKVNSVDLPEKTLRLHTNDVVAPMNMSFQCQDPDPFATRNPKEYDMSVSLIGLQVQWSGSESKVPSVGEAETCSLFMTVPILSGLFITLIFAIIMWWALSNIMSITTIDQFDDPKGKTITVPQTSE
;
A
#
# COMPACT_ATOMS: atom_id res chain seq x y z
N MET A 1 -17.39 12.98 18.12
CA MET A 1 -16.91 12.03 17.10
C MET A 1 -17.81 10.82 17.13
N GLU A 2 -18.24 10.31 15.97
CA GLU A 2 -19.15 9.16 15.86
C GLU A 2 -18.37 7.92 15.44
N PHE A 3 -18.35 6.89 16.29
CA PHE A 3 -17.69 5.60 16.02
C PHE A 3 -18.74 4.53 15.72
N LYS A 4 -18.47 3.71 14.71
CA LYS A 4 -19.31 2.59 14.32
C LYS A 4 -18.50 1.30 14.36
N LYS A 5 -19.08 0.26 14.96
CA LYS A 5 -18.55 -1.10 14.82
C LYS A 5 -18.77 -1.56 13.38
N LYS A 6 -17.72 -1.96 12.69
CA LYS A 6 -17.81 -2.53 11.34
C LYS A 6 -18.00 -4.05 11.45
N TRP A 7 -18.49 -4.69 10.40
CA TRP A 7 -18.61 -6.15 10.35
C TRP A 7 -17.23 -6.79 10.54
N GLY A 8 -17.10 -7.68 11.54
CA GLY A 8 -15.82 -8.19 12.05
C GLY A 8 -15.42 -7.61 13.41
N ASN A 9 -14.12 -7.72 13.76
CA ASN A 9 -13.55 -7.22 15.02
C ASN A 9 -12.83 -5.87 14.83
N SER A 10 -13.45 -4.95 14.10
CA SER A 10 -12.88 -3.63 13.79
C SER A 10 -13.88 -2.50 14.02
N TRP A 11 -13.35 -1.31 14.25
CA TRP A 11 -14.11 -0.09 14.43
C TRP A 11 -13.70 0.96 13.43
N ARG A 12 -14.64 1.85 13.12
CA ARG A 12 -14.42 2.93 12.17
C ARG A 12 -15.02 4.22 12.69
N MET A 13 -14.28 5.32 12.53
CA MET A 13 -14.83 6.65 12.76
C MET A 13 -15.61 7.09 11.51
N SER A 14 -16.88 7.46 11.67
CA SER A 14 -17.73 7.91 10.55
C SER A 14 -17.61 9.41 10.28
N GLY A 15 -17.18 10.18 11.28
CA GLY A 15 -17.12 11.64 11.19
C GLY A 15 -17.39 12.33 12.52
N PHE A 16 -17.45 13.65 12.49
CA PHE A 16 -17.83 14.49 13.62
C PHE A 16 -18.52 15.76 13.16
N ASN A 17 -19.31 16.34 14.05
CA ASN A 17 -19.95 17.63 13.83
C ASN A 17 -18.99 18.72 14.33
N VAL A 18 -18.77 19.74 13.51
CA VAL A 18 -18.04 20.95 13.86
C VAL A 18 -19.02 22.09 13.90
N THR A 19 -19.02 22.82 15.01
CA THR A 19 -19.69 24.10 15.11
C THR A 19 -18.65 25.19 14.98
N PHE A 20 -18.89 26.14 14.09
CA PHE A 20 -18.04 27.30 13.94
C PHE A 20 -18.85 28.58 14.07
N THR A 21 -18.21 29.57 14.67
CA THR A 21 -18.72 30.94 14.78
C THR A 21 -17.73 31.84 14.06
N ALA A 22 -18.25 32.74 13.23
CA ALA A 22 -17.46 33.72 12.51
C ALA A 22 -17.86 35.11 12.98
N LYS A 23 -16.87 35.99 13.15
CA LYS A 23 -17.11 37.39 13.49
C LYS A 23 -16.71 38.25 12.30
N VAL A 24 -17.61 39.13 11.86
CA VAL A 24 -17.33 40.11 10.80
C VAL A 24 -17.65 41.49 11.34
N ASN A 25 -16.65 42.38 11.39
CA ASN A 25 -16.79 43.77 11.86
C ASN A 25 -17.53 43.89 13.21
N SER A 26 -17.18 43.05 14.18
CA SER A 26 -17.76 43.02 15.53
C SER A 26 -19.22 42.53 15.61
N VAL A 27 -19.76 42.00 14.51
CA VAL A 27 -21.04 41.30 14.48
C VAL A 27 -20.79 39.79 14.50
N ASP A 28 -21.39 39.11 15.46
CA ASP A 28 -21.37 37.65 15.57
C ASP A 28 -22.31 37.06 14.52
N LEU A 29 -21.78 36.24 13.60
CA LEU A 29 -22.59 35.47 12.67
C LEU A 29 -23.24 34.29 13.40
N PRO A 30 -24.41 33.82 12.93
CA PRO A 30 -25.06 32.66 13.53
C PRO A 30 -24.15 31.44 13.50
N GLU A 31 -24.17 30.67 14.59
CA GLU A 31 -23.47 29.39 14.68
C GLU A 31 -23.99 28.45 13.59
N LYS A 32 -23.05 27.86 12.83
CA LYS A 32 -23.37 26.84 11.82
C LYS A 32 -22.69 25.54 12.20
N THR A 33 -23.46 24.47 12.19
CA THR A 33 -22.96 23.10 12.37
C THR A 33 -22.76 22.44 11.00
N LEU A 34 -21.56 21.94 10.74
CA LEU A 34 -21.24 21.12 9.57
C LEU A 34 -20.80 19.72 10.01
N ARG A 35 -21.13 18.72 9.21
CA ARG A 35 -20.75 17.32 9.46
C ARG A 35 -19.60 16.92 8.54
N LEU A 36 -18.43 16.75 9.13
CA LEU A 36 -17.24 16.31 8.43
C LEU A 36 -17.18 14.78 8.44
N HIS A 37 -16.78 14.20 7.31
CA HIS A 37 -16.71 12.76 7.11
C HIS A 37 -15.27 12.32 6.83
N THR A 38 -14.95 11.07 7.17
CA THR A 38 -13.70 10.39 6.81
C THR A 38 -13.98 8.94 6.41
N ASN A 39 -13.12 8.39 5.56
CA ASN A 39 -13.13 6.96 5.26
C ASN A 39 -11.94 6.20 5.88
N ASP A 40 -10.90 6.91 6.29
CA ASP A 40 -9.56 6.32 6.45
C ASP A 40 -9.21 5.99 7.89
N VAL A 41 -10.04 6.44 8.85
CA VAL A 41 -9.86 6.14 10.26
C VAL A 41 -10.56 4.83 10.62
N VAL A 42 -9.80 3.73 10.54
CA VAL A 42 -10.23 2.36 10.87
C VAL A 42 -9.14 1.68 11.67
N ALA A 43 -9.51 0.96 12.73
CA ALA A 43 -8.58 0.09 13.44
C ALA A 43 -9.28 -1.17 14.01
N PRO A 44 -8.53 -2.23 14.31
CA PRO A 44 -9.03 -3.40 15.03
C PRO A 44 -9.54 -3.05 16.44
N MET A 45 -10.39 -3.91 16.98
CA MET A 45 -10.83 -3.82 18.37
C MET A 45 -9.61 -3.92 19.30
N ASN A 46 -9.60 -3.14 20.38
CA ASN A 46 -8.53 -3.06 21.39
C ASN A 46 -7.22 -2.38 20.94
N MET A 47 -7.16 -1.85 19.72
CA MET A 47 -6.00 -1.10 19.22
C MET A 47 -6.35 0.38 19.02
N SER A 48 -5.33 1.23 19.13
CA SER A 48 -5.45 2.65 18.81
C SER A 48 -5.08 2.90 17.35
N PHE A 49 -5.70 3.87 16.69
CA PHE A 49 -5.30 4.35 15.38
C PHE A 49 -4.39 5.56 15.57
N GLN A 50 -3.21 5.54 14.98
CA GLN A 50 -2.25 6.64 15.02
C GLN A 50 -1.87 7.07 13.60
N CYS A 51 -1.95 8.36 13.32
CA CYS A 51 -1.51 8.91 12.04
C CYS A 51 -0.83 10.26 12.24
N GLN A 52 0.35 10.44 11.63
CA GLN A 52 1.03 11.73 11.63
C GLN A 52 0.30 12.76 10.75
N ASP A 53 -0.07 12.35 9.53
CA ASP A 53 -0.72 13.22 8.54
C ASP A 53 -1.92 12.49 7.92
N PRO A 54 -3.06 12.40 8.63
CA PRO A 54 -4.27 11.80 8.10
C PRO A 54 -4.91 12.70 7.04
N ASP A 55 -5.66 12.08 6.13
CA ASP A 55 -6.47 12.80 5.16
C ASP A 55 -7.43 13.78 5.85
N PRO A 56 -7.62 14.99 5.29
CA PRO A 56 -8.43 16.01 5.92
C PRO A 56 -9.89 15.56 6.01
N PHE A 57 -10.50 15.82 7.16
CA PHE A 57 -11.91 15.61 7.38
C PHE A 57 -12.69 16.67 6.60
N ALA A 58 -13.38 16.26 5.54
CA ALA A 58 -14.06 17.17 4.64
C ALA A 58 -15.58 16.98 4.66
N THR A 59 -16.29 18.01 4.21
CA THR A 59 -17.73 17.93 4.01
C THR A 59 -18.06 17.02 2.84
N ARG A 60 -18.99 16.08 3.03
CA ARG A 60 -19.42 15.16 1.95
C ARG A 60 -20.46 15.86 1.08
N ASN A 61 -20.09 16.19 -0.16
CA ASN A 61 -20.91 16.93 -1.14
C ASN A 61 -21.33 18.33 -0.61
N PRO A 62 -20.43 19.33 -0.63
CA PRO A 62 -20.74 20.66 -0.15
C PRO A 62 -21.82 21.29 -1.05
N LYS A 63 -23.02 21.52 -0.49
CA LYS A 63 -24.10 22.24 -1.17
C LYS A 63 -24.06 23.74 -0.91
N GLU A 64 -23.40 24.17 0.17
CA GLU A 64 -23.45 25.55 0.65
C GLU A 64 -22.08 25.99 1.22
N TYR A 65 -21.45 25.17 2.05
CA TYR A 65 -20.14 25.45 2.65
C TYR A 65 -19.20 24.27 2.42
N ASP A 66 -17.98 24.57 1.99
CA ASP A 66 -16.87 23.63 1.95
C ASP A 66 -15.92 23.91 3.11
N MET A 67 -15.69 22.91 3.94
CA MET A 67 -14.83 22.99 5.11
C MET A 67 -14.05 21.68 5.20
N SER A 68 -12.73 21.81 5.31
CA SER A 68 -11.81 20.71 5.56
C SER A 68 -11.02 20.99 6.84
N VAL A 69 -10.87 19.98 7.68
CA VAL A 69 -10.10 20.06 8.92
C VAL A 69 -9.01 19.00 8.84
N SER A 70 -7.74 19.43 8.85
CA SER A 70 -6.60 18.53 9.00
C SER A 70 -6.22 18.40 10.48
N LEU A 71 -6.01 17.17 10.94
CA LEU A 71 -5.58 16.88 12.30
C LEU A 71 -4.18 16.27 12.23
N ILE A 72 -3.15 17.01 12.61
CA ILE A 72 -1.77 16.52 12.59
C ILE A 72 -1.54 15.72 13.89
N GLY A 73 -0.95 14.53 13.78
CA GLY A 73 -0.65 13.67 14.93
C GLY A 73 -1.91 13.10 15.59
N LEU A 74 -2.87 12.65 14.79
CA LEU A 74 -4.12 12.07 15.29
C LEU A 74 -3.84 10.69 15.92
N GLN A 75 -4.12 10.56 17.22
CA GLN A 75 -4.18 9.27 17.91
C GLN A 75 -5.54 9.10 18.57
N VAL A 76 -6.28 8.06 18.18
CA VAL A 76 -7.64 7.79 18.68
C VAL A 76 -7.84 6.31 18.94
N GLN A 77 -8.48 5.97 20.05
CA GLN A 77 -8.87 4.62 20.38
C GLN A 77 -10.35 4.56 20.70
N TRP A 78 -11.05 3.63 20.08
CA TRP A 78 -12.41 3.32 20.50
C TRP A 78 -12.36 2.38 21.69
N SER A 79 -12.55 2.94 22.88
CA SER A 79 -12.96 2.15 24.03
C SER A 79 -14.41 1.75 23.79
N GLY A 80 -14.68 0.44 23.67
CA GLY A 80 -16.06 -0.05 23.63
C GLY A 80 -16.85 0.32 24.89
N SER A 81 -18.03 -0.27 25.04
CA SER A 81 -18.91 -0.10 26.21
C SER A 81 -18.37 -0.75 27.50
N GLU A 82 -17.08 -0.59 27.80
CA GLU A 82 -16.49 -1.01 29.07
C GLU A 82 -16.02 0.21 29.87
N SER A 83 -16.42 0.26 31.13
CA SER A 83 -16.31 1.40 32.05
C SER A 83 -14.90 1.67 32.57
N LYS A 84 -13.87 1.08 31.95
CA LYS A 84 -12.47 1.33 32.28
C LYS A 84 -11.83 2.01 31.09
N VAL A 85 -11.21 3.17 31.30
CA VAL A 85 -10.33 3.80 30.31
C VAL A 85 -9.20 2.80 30.06
N PRO A 86 -9.14 2.13 28.90
CA PRO A 86 -8.04 1.22 28.63
C PRO A 86 -6.77 2.06 28.58
N SER A 87 -5.65 1.52 29.07
CA SER A 87 -4.35 2.02 28.63
C SER A 87 -4.33 2.03 27.11
N VAL A 88 -3.78 3.09 26.51
CA VAL A 88 -3.73 3.20 25.05
C VAL A 88 -3.09 1.93 24.49
N GLY A 89 -3.87 1.17 23.74
CA GLY A 89 -3.44 -0.09 23.15
C GLY A 89 -2.39 0.16 22.08
N GLU A 90 -1.77 -0.92 21.60
CA GLU A 90 -0.85 -0.85 20.48
C GLU A 90 -1.44 -0.03 19.32
N ALA A 91 -0.60 0.84 18.75
CA ALA A 91 -1.02 1.81 17.77
C ALA A 91 -0.86 1.26 16.36
N GLU A 92 -1.97 1.14 15.65
CA GLU A 92 -2.01 0.85 14.23
C GLU A 92 -1.79 2.14 13.45
N THR A 93 -0.72 2.16 12.64
CA THR A 93 -0.37 3.34 11.86
C THR A 93 -1.14 3.39 10.54
N CYS A 94 -1.55 4.58 10.11
CA CYS A 94 -2.25 4.80 8.82
C CYS A 94 -1.39 4.51 7.57
N SER A 95 -0.09 4.29 7.72
CA SER A 95 0.80 4.03 6.59
C SER A 95 1.02 2.53 6.42
N LEU A 96 0.85 2.04 5.19
CA LEU A 96 1.35 0.73 4.83
C LEU A 96 2.86 0.81 4.63
N PHE A 97 3.61 -0.07 5.30
CA PHE A 97 5.05 -0.21 5.08
C PHE A 97 5.40 -0.46 3.60
N MET A 98 4.52 -1.18 2.88
CA MET A 98 4.63 -1.42 1.44
C MET A 98 3.39 -0.87 0.74
N THR A 99 3.53 0.22 -0.01
CA THR A 99 2.44 0.77 -0.81
C THR A 99 2.12 -0.13 -2.00
N VAL A 100 0.87 -0.09 -2.48
CA VAL A 100 0.41 -0.84 -3.66
C VAL A 100 1.36 -0.71 -4.87
N PRO A 101 1.80 0.51 -5.29
CA PRO A 101 2.72 0.63 -6.42
C PRO A 101 4.07 -0.03 -6.14
N ILE A 102 4.64 0.12 -4.94
CA ILE A 102 5.94 -0.48 -4.58
C ILE A 102 5.85 -2.00 -4.61
N LEU A 103 4.80 -2.58 -4.02
CA LEU A 103 4.61 -4.03 -3.98
C LEU A 103 4.38 -4.60 -5.39
N SER A 104 3.62 -3.92 -6.24
CA SER A 104 3.43 -4.33 -7.63
C SER A 104 4.72 -4.23 -8.46
N GLY A 105 5.54 -3.20 -8.22
CA GLY A 105 6.84 -3.05 -8.87
C GLY A 105 7.83 -4.13 -8.42
N LEU A 106 7.89 -4.43 -7.12
CA LEU A 106 8.72 -5.50 -6.58
C LEU A 106 8.30 -6.87 -7.13
N PHE A 107 7.00 -7.10 -7.29
CA PHE A 107 6.49 -8.33 -7.87
C PHE A 107 6.92 -8.53 -9.34
N ILE A 108 6.81 -7.49 -10.16
CA ILE A 108 7.19 -7.55 -11.59
C ILE A 108 8.71 -7.71 -11.74
N THR A 109 9.49 -6.96 -10.96
CA THR A 109 10.96 -7.05 -11.01
C THR A 109 11.46 -8.42 -10.56
N LEU A 110 10.84 -9.03 -9.55
CA LEU A 110 11.14 -10.41 -9.13
C LEU A 110 10.90 -11.42 -10.26
N ILE A 111 9.80 -11.29 -11.00
CA ILE A 111 9.49 -12.17 -12.14
C ILE A 111 10.55 -12.04 -13.23
N PHE A 112 10.93 -10.80 -13.60
CA PHE A 112 11.99 -10.60 -14.58
C PHE A 112 13.35 -11.11 -14.11
N ALA A 113 13.66 -10.98 -12.81
CA ALA A 113 14.89 -11.54 -12.25
C ALA A 113 14.92 -13.08 -12.37
N ILE A 114 13.80 -13.77 -12.14
CA ILE A 114 13.72 -15.23 -12.29
C ILE A 114 13.93 -15.65 -13.75
N ILE A 115 13.30 -14.95 -14.70
CA ILE A 115 13.45 -15.24 -16.14
C ILE A 115 14.89 -14.98 -16.57
N MET A 116 15.49 -13.88 -16.13
CA MET A 116 16.88 -13.52 -16.43
C MET A 116 17.88 -14.51 -15.83
N TRP A 117 17.67 -14.92 -14.58
CA TRP A 117 18.45 -15.98 -13.95
C TRP A 117 18.39 -17.28 -14.73
N TRP A 118 17.18 -17.69 -15.14
CA TRP A 118 17.01 -18.90 -15.94
C TRP A 118 17.72 -18.79 -17.30
N ALA A 119 17.59 -17.66 -18.00
CA ALA A 119 18.28 -17.43 -19.27
C ALA A 119 19.81 -17.48 -19.12
N LEU A 120 20.37 -16.82 -18.09
CA LEU A 120 21.80 -16.84 -17.81
C LEU A 120 22.30 -18.23 -17.44
N SER A 121 21.54 -18.99 -16.65
CA SER A 121 21.88 -20.37 -16.31
C SER A 121 22.02 -21.25 -17.56
N ASN A 122 21.16 -21.06 -18.56
CA ASN A 122 21.24 -21.79 -19.82
C ASN A 122 22.46 -21.38 -20.64
N ILE A 123 22.75 -20.07 -20.75
CA ILE A 123 23.94 -19.56 -21.45
C ILE A 123 25.23 -20.09 -20.81
N MET A 124 25.32 -20.08 -19.48
CA MET A 124 26.48 -20.60 -18.75
C MET A 124 26.69 -22.11 -18.93
N SER A 125 25.66 -22.85 -19.34
CA SER A 125 25.73 -24.30 -19.58
C SER A 125 26.05 -24.68 -21.03
N ILE A 126 26.26 -23.71 -21.92
CA ILE A 126 26.62 -24.00 -23.31
C ILE A 126 28.03 -24.59 -23.34
N THR A 127 28.11 -25.87 -23.69
CA THR A 127 29.36 -26.51 -24.03
C THR A 127 29.62 -26.31 -25.52
N THR A 128 30.78 -25.76 -25.85
CA THR A 128 31.24 -25.70 -27.23
C THR A 128 31.78 -27.07 -27.62
N ILE A 129 31.44 -27.56 -28.81
CA ILE A 129 32.04 -28.78 -29.35
C ILE A 129 33.56 -28.61 -29.41
N ASP A 130 34.28 -29.41 -28.62
CA ASP A 130 35.72 -29.30 -28.38
C ASP A 130 36.57 -29.71 -29.61
N GLN A 131 35.94 -30.37 -30.58
CA GLN A 131 36.59 -30.89 -31.76
C GLN A 131 35.62 -30.77 -32.94
N PHE A 132 35.93 -29.90 -33.89
CA PHE A 132 35.49 -30.16 -35.27
C PHE A 132 36.20 -31.44 -35.67
N ASP A 133 35.44 -32.51 -35.88
CA ASP A 133 35.92 -33.81 -36.34
C ASP A 133 37.08 -33.62 -37.34
N ASP A 134 38.30 -33.78 -36.83
CA ASP A 134 39.53 -33.88 -37.61
C ASP A 134 39.27 -34.96 -38.67
N PRO A 135 39.35 -34.69 -39.98
CA PRO A 135 38.97 -35.65 -41.01
C PRO A 135 40.02 -36.76 -41.08
N LYS A 136 40.00 -37.68 -40.12
CA LYS A 136 40.54 -39.03 -40.26
C LYS A 136 39.52 -39.89 -41.00
N GLY A 137 39.04 -39.38 -42.13
CA GLY A 137 38.58 -40.23 -43.20
C GLY A 137 39.75 -41.12 -43.58
N LYS A 138 39.59 -42.44 -43.43
CA LYS A 138 40.59 -43.41 -43.89
C LYS A 138 41.03 -43.01 -45.29
N THR A 139 42.33 -42.91 -45.54
CA THR A 139 42.88 -42.71 -46.88
C THR A 139 42.24 -43.72 -47.81
N ILE A 140 41.40 -43.28 -48.75
CA ILE A 140 40.88 -44.15 -49.81
C ILE A 140 42.09 -44.54 -50.66
N THR A 141 42.58 -45.76 -50.48
CA THR A 141 43.59 -46.36 -51.35
C THR A 141 42.91 -46.82 -52.63
N VAL A 142 43.13 -46.08 -53.72
CA VAL A 142 42.72 -46.49 -55.07
C VAL A 142 43.79 -47.45 -55.61
N PRO A 143 43.47 -48.72 -55.91
CA PRO A 143 44.42 -49.60 -56.58
C PRO A 143 44.58 -49.16 -58.04
N GLN A 144 45.81 -48.84 -58.45
CA GLN A 144 46.16 -48.65 -59.85
C GLN A 144 46.42 -50.02 -60.47
N THR A 145 45.54 -50.47 -61.38
CA THR A 145 45.85 -51.58 -62.28
C THR A 145 46.72 -51.04 -63.42
N SER A 146 48.01 -51.35 -63.39
CA SER A 146 48.89 -51.20 -64.55
C SER A 146 48.97 -52.53 -65.29
N GLU A 147 48.51 -52.47 -66.55
CA GLU A 147 48.78 -53.31 -67.74
C GLU A 147 49.39 -54.71 -67.56
#